data_AF-T2GE09-F1
#
_entry.id   AF-T2GE09-F1
#
_cell.length_a   1.000
_cell.length_b   1.000
_cell.length_c   1.000
_cell.angle_alpha   90.00
_cell.angle_beta   90.00
_cell.angle_gamma   90.00
#
_symmetry.space_group_name_H-M   'P 1'
#
loop_
_entity.id
_entity.type
_entity.pdbx_description
1 polymer ?
#
loop_
_entity_poly.entity_id
_entity_poly.type
_entity_poly.pdbx_seq_one_letter_code
_entity_poly.pdbx_strand_id
1 'polypeptide(L)'
;MPVQTRTVPTAVRAITVTEPTLATLWQVVGRPDILFDPHEVMTGRAPLPASLLAAVSDLQPEEFGKLTPSEARAVTAAVREVLADFLPLLQELHGAKGLLDQLARPCGTRSSGPSASS
;
A
#
# COMPACT_ATOMS: atom_id res chain seq x y z
N MET A 1 0.36 -8.83 21.69
CA MET A 1 1.09 -9.22 20.48
C MET A 1 2.40 -8.44 20.47
N PRO A 2 3.57 -9.09 20.40
CA PRO A 2 4.83 -8.35 20.29
C PRO A 2 4.88 -7.62 18.94
N VAL A 3 5.19 -6.32 18.97
CA VAL A 3 5.33 -5.50 17.76
C VAL A 3 6.52 -6.02 16.95
N GLN A 4 6.26 -6.56 15.76
CA GLN A 4 7.33 -7.03 14.90
C GLN A 4 8.15 -5.82 14.42
N THR A 5 9.44 -5.80 14.76
CA THR A 5 10.34 -4.70 14.42
C THR A 5 11.60 -5.24 13.75
N ARG A 6 11.90 -4.77 12.54
CA ARG A 6 13.07 -5.14 11.75
C ARG A 6 13.97 -3.91 11.62
N THR A 7 15.25 -4.08 11.89
CA THR A 7 16.23 -2.99 11.74
C THR A 7 17.14 -3.28 10.55
N VAL A 8 17.25 -2.33 9.63
CA VAL A 8 18.11 -2.41 8.45
C VAL A 8 19.25 -1.41 8.62
N PRO A 9 20.50 -1.87 8.76
CA PRO A 9 21.64 -0.96 8.82
C PRO A 9 21.86 -0.33 7.44
N THR A 10 22.03 0.99 7.41
CA THR A 10 22.50 1.75 6.23
C THR A 10 23.76 2.54 6.59
N ALA A 11 24.43 3.09 5.58
CA ALA A 11 25.62 3.91 5.72
C ALA A 11 25.37 5.20 6.53
N VAL A 12 24.13 5.69 6.56
CA VAL A 12 23.76 6.93 7.25
C VAL A 12 23.21 6.65 8.65
N ARG A 13 22.30 5.68 8.78
CA ARG A 13 21.69 5.29 10.06
C ARG A 13 21.04 3.90 9.98
N ALA A 14 20.65 3.35 11.12
CA ALA A 14 19.75 2.21 11.13
C ALA A 14 18.32 2.68 10.79
N ILE A 15 17.68 2.01 9.84
CA ILE A 15 16.27 2.20 9.49
C ILE A 15 15.46 1.16 10.23
N THR A 16 14.41 1.58 10.91
CA THR A 16 13.52 0.70 11.64
C THR A 16 12.24 0.53 10.85
N VAL A 17 11.95 -0.71 10.48
CA VAL A 17 10.69 -1.15 9.89
C VAL A 17 9.83 -1.74 11.00
N THR A 18 8.65 -1.18 11.20
CA THR A 18 7.71 -1.57 12.25
C THR A 18 6.46 -2.18 11.66
N GLU A 19 5.86 -3.09 12.40
CA GLU A 19 4.54 -3.62 12.14
C GLU A 19 3.52 -2.50 11.88
N PRO A 20 2.81 -2.52 10.75
CA PRO A 20 1.76 -1.56 10.48
C PRO A 20 0.53 -1.82 11.35
N THR A 21 -0.13 -0.74 11.77
CA THR A 21 -1.47 -0.87 12.35
C THR A 21 -2.53 -1.10 11.28
N LEU A 22 -3.68 -1.67 11.65
CA LEU A 22 -4.83 -1.80 10.74
C LEU A 22 -5.23 -0.44 10.11
N ALA A 23 -5.21 0.63 10.91
CA ALA A 23 -5.50 1.98 10.43
C ALA A 23 -4.49 2.44 9.38
N THR A 24 -3.21 2.13 9.60
CA THR A 24 -2.12 2.40 8.65
C THR A 24 -2.35 1.67 7.33
N LEU A 25 -2.67 0.38 7.36
CA LEU A 25 -2.95 -0.42 6.17
C LEU A 25 -4.17 0.11 5.41
N TRP A 26 -5.24 0.46 6.12
CA TRP A 26 -6.44 1.03 5.52
C TRP A 26 -6.17 2.37 4.83
N GLN A 27 -5.37 3.25 5.45
CA GLN A 27 -4.99 4.52 4.83
C GLN A 27 -4.23 4.32 3.52
N VAL A 28 -3.34 3.33 3.43
CA VAL A 28 -2.59 3.06 2.20
C VAL A 28 -3.50 2.49 1.12
N VAL A 29 -4.30 1.49 1.45
CA VAL A 29 -5.24 0.86 0.50
C VAL A 29 -6.30 1.87 0.04
N GLY A 30 -6.81 2.68 0.97
CA GLY A 30 -7.88 3.65 0.78
C GLY A 30 -7.58 4.82 -0.16
N ARG A 31 -6.32 5.05 -0.52
CA ARG A 31 -5.95 6.20 -1.35
C ARG A 31 -6.36 6.02 -2.80
N PRO A 32 -7.18 6.92 -3.37
CA PRO A 32 -7.62 6.83 -4.78
C PRO A 32 -6.47 7.07 -5.77
N ASP A 33 -5.42 7.74 -5.31
CA ASP A 33 -4.23 8.16 -6.03
C ASP A 33 -3.12 7.09 -6.09
N ILE A 34 -3.32 5.93 -5.45
CA ILE A 34 -2.35 4.83 -5.46
C ILE A 34 -3.00 3.59 -6.06
N LEU A 35 -2.51 3.17 -7.23
CA LEU A 35 -2.76 1.82 -7.76
C LEU A 35 -1.97 0.83 -6.91
N PHE A 36 -2.59 0.38 -5.82
CA PHE A 36 -2.00 -0.58 -4.89
C PHE A 36 -2.58 -1.97 -5.14
N ASP A 37 -1.81 -2.83 -5.80
CA ASP A 37 -2.09 -4.28 -5.82
C ASP A 37 -1.19 -4.98 -4.79
N PRO A 38 -1.76 -5.50 -3.68
CA PRO A 38 -0.98 -6.15 -2.64
C PRO A 38 -0.20 -7.36 -3.15
N HIS A 39 -0.72 -8.10 -4.14
CA HIS A 39 -0.02 -9.26 -4.70
C HIS A 39 1.21 -8.82 -5.53
N GLU A 40 1.06 -7.80 -6.37
CA GLU A 40 2.17 -7.31 -7.20
C GLU A 40 3.28 -6.66 -6.36
N VAL A 41 2.92 -5.92 -5.31
CA VAL A 41 3.87 -5.30 -4.38
C VAL A 41 4.68 -6.36 -3.63
N MET A 42 4.02 -7.42 -3.16
CA MET A 42 4.66 -8.50 -2.41
C MET A 42 5.55 -9.39 -3.28
N THR A 43 5.15 -9.65 -4.53
CA THR A 43 5.98 -10.39 -5.50
C THR A 43 7.09 -9.54 -6.11
N GLY A 44 7.08 -8.24 -5.85
CA GLY A 44 8.01 -7.27 -6.43
C GLY A 44 7.85 -7.04 -7.92
N ARG A 45 6.68 -7.40 -8.47
CA ARG A 45 6.26 -7.01 -9.82
C ARG A 45 5.87 -5.52 -9.88
N ALA A 46 5.42 -4.97 -8.74
CA ALA A 46 5.22 -3.55 -8.56
C ALA A 46 6.22 -2.96 -7.54
N PRO A 47 6.62 -1.69 -7.70
CA PRO A 47 7.40 -0.98 -6.70
C PRO A 47 6.58 -0.78 -5.43
N LEU A 48 7.27 -0.71 -4.29
CA LEU A 48 6.62 -0.44 -3.02
C LEU A 48 6.22 1.06 -2.98
N PRO A 49 4.96 1.41 -2.72
CA PRO A 49 4.56 2.82 -2.68
C PRO A 49 5.33 3.58 -1.60
N ALA A 50 5.79 4.79 -1.90
CA ALA A 50 6.52 5.64 -0.94
C ALA A 50 5.71 5.88 0.35
N SER A 51 4.38 6.00 0.22
CA SER A 51 3.48 6.15 1.37
C SER A 51 3.43 4.89 2.24
N LEU A 52 3.47 3.70 1.64
CA LEU A 52 3.53 2.46 2.40
C LEU A 52 4.88 2.35 3.11
N LEU A 53 5.97 2.70 2.42
CA LEU A 53 7.31 2.69 2.98
C LEU A 53 7.45 3.64 4.19
N ALA A 54 6.96 4.88 4.07
CA ALA A 54 6.95 5.86 5.17
C ALA A 54 5.98 5.49 6.31
N ALA A 55 4.98 4.67 6.03
CA ALA A 55 3.99 4.25 7.01
C ALA A 55 4.46 3.07 7.89
N VAL A 56 5.40 2.27 7.37
CA VAL A 56 5.90 1.05 8.02
C VAL A 56 7.39 1.12 8.32
N SER A 57 8.05 2.23 8.01
CA SER A 57 9.41 2.49 8.41
C SER A 57 9.57 3.92 8.90
N ASP A 58 10.57 4.17 9.72
CA ASP A 58 10.96 5.50 10.16
C ASP A 58 11.70 6.31 9.09
N LEU A 59 11.70 5.83 7.83
CA LEU A 59 12.35 6.46 6.71
C LEU A 59 11.44 7.50 6.07
N GLN A 60 11.91 8.74 6.01
CA GLN A 60 11.20 9.78 5.28
C GLN A 60 11.34 9.58 3.76
N PRO A 61 10.34 9.95 2.94
CA PRO A 61 10.40 9.80 1.48
C PRO A 61 11.64 10.45 0.85
N GLU A 62 12.09 11.58 1.40
CA GLU A 62 13.28 12.31 0.94
C GLU A 62 14.59 11.61 1.29
N GLU A 63 14.58 10.76 2.32
CA GLU A 63 15.73 9.94 2.71
C GLU A 63 15.87 8.69 1.83
N PHE A 64 14.76 8.14 1.33
CA PHE A 64 14.78 6.97 0.44
C PHE A 64 15.60 7.23 -0.84
N GLY A 65 15.50 8.45 -1.40
CA GLY A 65 16.28 8.86 -2.58
C GLY A 65 17.78 9.00 -2.32
N LYS A 66 18.22 9.03 -1.05
CA LYS A 66 19.64 9.13 -0.66
C LYS A 66 20.27 7.76 -0.41
N LEU A 67 19.47 6.69 -0.37
CA LEU A 67 19.96 5.33 -0.19
C LEU A 67 20.66 4.83 -1.45
N THR A 68 21.73 4.06 -1.24
CA THR A 68 22.33 3.28 -2.32
C THR A 68 21.34 2.25 -2.86
N PRO A 69 21.50 1.77 -4.11
CA PRO A 69 20.63 0.74 -4.66
C PRO A 69 20.60 -0.57 -3.85
N SER A 70 21.66 -0.87 -3.10
CA SER A 70 21.76 -1.99 -2.18
C SER A 70 20.93 -1.77 -0.91
N GLU A 71 21.02 -0.58 -0.31
CA GLU A 71 20.26 -0.23 0.90
C GLU A 71 18.76 -0.12 0.60
N ALA A 72 18.40 0.53 -0.50
CA ALA A 72 17.01 0.62 -0.93
C ALA A 72 16.39 -0.76 -1.12
N ARG A 73 17.15 -1.72 -1.67
CA ARG A 73 16.73 -3.13 -1.79
C ARG A 73 16.58 -3.80 -0.43
N ALA A 74 17.53 -3.60 0.48
CA ALA A 74 17.47 -4.17 1.83
C ALA A 74 16.27 -3.65 2.63
N VAL A 75 16.00 -2.34 2.57
CA VAL A 75 14.82 -1.72 3.20
C VAL A 75 13.54 -2.25 2.57
N THR A 76 13.44 -2.30 1.25
CA THR A 76 12.26 -2.81 0.55
C THR A 76 11.99 -4.28 0.90
N ALA A 77 13.05 -5.10 1.01
CA ALA A 77 12.93 -6.50 1.44
C ALA A 77 12.41 -6.61 2.87
N ALA A 78 12.98 -5.84 3.81
CA ALA A 78 12.54 -5.82 5.20
C ALA A 78 11.07 -5.37 5.34
N VAL A 79 10.65 -4.37 4.56
CA VAL A 79 9.26 -3.92 4.50
C VAL A 79 8.35 -5.04 3.99
N ARG A 80 8.73 -5.73 2.91
CA ARG A 80 7.95 -6.86 2.40
C ARG A 80 7.87 -8.00 3.40
N GLU A 81 8.94 -8.30 4.12
CA GLU A 81 8.92 -9.34 5.15
C GLU A 81 7.94 -9.00 6.27
N VAL A 82 7.96 -7.77 6.79
CA VAL A 82 7.00 -7.33 7.82
C VAL A 82 5.57 -7.35 7.27
N LEU A 83 5.36 -6.98 6.02
CA LEU A 83 4.04 -6.97 5.38
C LEU A 83 3.52 -8.36 4.99
N ALA A 84 4.39 -9.37 4.90
CA ALA A 84 4.00 -10.72 4.46
C ALA A 84 2.94 -11.33 5.37
N ASP A 85 3.07 -11.10 6.69
CA ASP A 85 2.11 -11.57 7.69
C ASP A 85 0.74 -10.87 7.56
N PHE A 86 0.69 -9.71 6.91
CA PHE A 86 -0.52 -8.90 6.70
C PHE A 86 -1.10 -9.01 5.30
N LEU A 87 -0.50 -9.81 4.42
CA LEU A 87 -0.96 -9.97 3.03
C LEU A 87 -2.44 -10.39 2.92
N PRO A 88 -2.96 -11.36 3.70
CA PRO A 88 -4.37 -11.73 3.64
C PRO A 88 -5.28 -10.55 3.98
N LEU A 89 -4.92 -9.79 5.01
CA LEU A 89 -5.67 -8.63 5.46
C LEU A 89 -5.60 -7.48 4.44
N LEU A 90 -4.44 -7.23 3.83
CA LEU A 90 -4.30 -6.27 2.74
C LEU A 90 -5.18 -6.63 1.54
N GLN A 91 -5.31 -7.91 1.20
CA GLN A 91 -6.19 -8.38 0.13
C GLN A 91 -7.67 -8.16 0.48
N GLU A 92 -8.07 -8.46 1.71
CA GLU A 92 -9.44 -8.21 2.18
C GLU A 92 -9.77 -6.71 2.15
N LEU A 93 -8.89 -5.85 2.66
CA LEU A 93 -9.09 -4.40 2.64
C LEU A 93 -9.15 -3.87 1.20
N HIS A 94 -8.30 -4.38 0.30
CA HIS A 94 -8.31 -4.00 -1.11
C HIS A 94 -9.62 -4.41 -1.79
N GLY A 95 -10.12 -5.62 -1.54
CA GLY A 95 -11.42 -6.08 -2.02
C GLY A 95 -12.58 -5.26 -1.47
N ALA A 96 -12.57 -4.96 -0.16
CA ALA A 96 -13.58 -4.14 0.50
C ALA A 96 -13.62 -2.72 -0.08
N LYS A 97 -12.46 -2.10 -0.33
CA LYS A 97 -12.38 -0.81 -1.02
C LYS A 97 -12.96 -0.89 -2.44
N GLY A 98 -12.62 -1.93 -3.20
CA GLY A 98 -13.16 -2.11 -4.55
C GLY A 98 -14.69 -2.21 -4.57
N LEU A 99 -15.30 -2.80 -3.54
CA LEU A 99 -16.76 -2.82 -3.34
C LEU A 99 -17.31 -1.44 -2.95
N LEU A 100 -16.66 -0.75 -2.01
CA LEU A 100 -17.06 0.60 -1.61
C LEU A 100 -16.98 1.59 -2.78
N ASP A 101 -15.94 1.53 -3.60
CA ASP A 101 -15.79 2.36 -4.80
C ASP A 101 -16.89 2.06 -5.82
N GLN A 102 -17.35 0.81 -5.94
CA GLN A 102 -18.48 0.45 -6.78
C GLN A 102 -19.82 0.98 -6.25
N LEU A 103 -20.02 0.95 -4.93
CA LEU A 103 -21.22 1.50 -4.28
C LEU A 103 -21.24 3.03 -4.29
N ALA A 104 -20.06 3.66 -4.22
CA ALA A 104 -19.89 5.10 -4.25
C ALA A 104 -20.01 5.68 -5.66
N ARG A 105 -19.90 4.86 -6.73
CA ARG A 105 -20.29 5.30 -8.07
C ARG A 105 -21.79 5.58 -8.03
N PRO A 106 -22.23 6.84 -8.24
CA PRO A 106 -23.66 7.10 -8.34
C PRO A 106 -24.21 6.18 -9.41
N CYS A 107 -25.21 5.37 -9.07
CA CYS A 107 -26.01 4.66 -10.04
C CYS A 107 -26.38 5.69 -11.09
N GLY A 108 -25.73 5.60 -12.26
CA GLY A 108 -26.08 6.41 -13.40
C GLY A 108 -27.54 6.12 -13.65
N THR A 109 -28.40 7.05 -13.25
CA THR A 109 -29.79 7.11 -13.66
C THR A 109 -29.76 7.23 -15.18
N ARG A 110 -29.75 6.08 -15.86
CA ARG A 110 -30.16 6.00 -17.26
C ARG A 110 -31.68 6.11 -17.26
N SER A 111 -32.16 7.30 -16.92
CA SER A 111 -33.55 7.70 -17.03
C SER A 111 -33.82 8.08 -18.48
N SER A 112 -34.61 7.21 -19.11
CA SER A 112 -35.71 7.52 -20.03
C SER A 112 -35.45 8.25 -21.35
N GLY A 113 -35.72 7.51 -22.43
CA GLY A 113 -36.30 8.05 -23.65
C GLY A 113 -36.59 6.94 -24.66
N PRO A 114 -37.77 6.29 -24.67
CA PRO A 114 -38.23 5.62 -25.88
C PRO A 114 -38.58 6.71 -26.89
N SER A 115 -37.69 6.95 -27.86
CA SER A 115 -38.04 7.72 -29.05
C SER A 115 -38.91 6.84 -29.95
N ALA A 116 -40.21 6.84 -29.67
CA ALA A 116 -41.23 6.58 -30.66
C ALA A 116 -41.62 7.92 -31.31
N SER A 117 -41.59 7.97 -32.64
CA SER A 117 -42.12 8.96 -33.62
C SER A 117 -41.06 9.12 -34.73
N SER A 118 -41.28 8.86 -36.01
CA SER A 118 -42.48 8.63 -36.83
C SER A 118 -42.11 7.76 -38.04
#